data_AF-A0A258ST30-F1
#
_entry.id   AF-A0A258ST30-F1
#
_cell.length_a   1.000
_cell.length_b   1.000
_cell.length_c   1.000
_cell.angle_alpha   90.00
_cell.angle_beta   90.00
_cell.angle_gamma   90.00
#
_symmetry.space_group_name_H-M   'P 1'
#
loop_
_entity.id
_entity.type
_entity.pdbx_description
1 polymer ?
#
loop_
_entity_poly.entity_id
_entity_poly.type
_entity_poly.pdbx_seq_one_letter_code
_entity_poly.pdbx_strand_id
1 'polypeptide(L)'
;PKDFISAVKRIHFSNLMIVPFADTESGWVSKQLAESASAWVTEDSVSMVYESLTANVAVGLLNLDTMRDSRVTRGVKSLVSQGLVTRFDFSGMYQNKLSPVLGFTEANRCSNWILERWMQPRAAQKHVCESQLEF
;
A
#
# COMPACT_ATOMS: atom_id res chain seq x y z
N PRO A 1 17.28 1.72 9.45
CA PRO A 1 18.49 2.14 10.21
C PRO A 1 19.47 0.97 10.33
N LYS A 2 20.80 1.21 10.32
CA LYS A 2 21.82 0.13 10.34
C LYS A 2 21.73 -0.74 11.60
N ASP A 3 21.38 -0.15 12.73
CA ASP A 3 21.31 -0.84 14.02
C ASP A 3 19.92 -1.42 14.35
N PHE A 4 18.96 -1.31 13.42
CA PHE A 4 17.57 -1.68 13.69
C PHE A 4 17.43 -3.17 14.03
N ILE A 5 17.96 -4.07 13.20
CA ILE A 5 17.87 -5.51 13.44
C ILE A 5 18.55 -5.89 14.76
N SER A 6 19.72 -5.32 15.03
CA SER A 6 20.44 -5.52 16.30
C SER A 6 19.64 -5.02 17.50
N ALA A 7 18.91 -3.91 17.36
CA ALA A 7 18.04 -3.39 18.41
C ALA A 7 16.82 -4.28 18.66
N VAL A 8 16.13 -4.72 17.60
CA VAL A 8 14.94 -5.59 17.72
C VAL A 8 15.33 -6.96 18.28
N LYS A 9 16.49 -7.51 17.92
CA LYS A 9 17.00 -8.78 18.49
C LYS A 9 17.24 -8.73 20.00
N ARG A 10 17.41 -7.54 20.60
CA ARG A 10 17.52 -7.38 22.07
C ARG A 10 16.16 -7.43 22.77
N ILE A 11 15.06 -7.32 22.02
CA ILE A 11 13.71 -7.40 22.54
C ILE A 11 13.29 -8.87 22.49
N HIS A 12 13.02 -9.45 23.65
CA HIS A 12 12.60 -10.84 23.75
C HIS A 12 11.08 -10.93 23.87
N PHE A 13 10.44 -11.29 22.77
CA PHE A 13 9.06 -11.75 22.74
C PHE A 13 9.02 -13.20 22.28
N SER A 14 8.27 -14.06 22.97
CA SER A 14 8.15 -15.48 22.62
C SER A 14 7.46 -15.72 21.27
N ASN A 15 6.72 -14.73 20.77
CA ASN A 15 5.97 -14.76 19.51
C ASN A 15 6.55 -13.83 18.42
N LEU A 16 7.81 -13.40 18.56
CA LEU A 16 8.48 -12.57 17.55
C LEU A 16 9.49 -13.39 16.76
N MET A 17 9.30 -13.47 15.45
CA MET A 17 10.27 -14.01 14.49
C MET A 17 10.81 -12.88 13.63
N ILE A 18 12.14 -12.77 13.54
CA ILE A 18 12.82 -11.75 12.74
C ILE A 18 13.52 -12.43 11.58
N VAL A 19 13.12 -12.08 10.36
CA VAL A 19 13.71 -12.63 9.13
C VAL A 19 14.32 -11.50 8.32
N PRO A 20 15.66 -11.39 8.23
CA PRO A 20 16.33 -10.46 7.33
C PRO A 20 16.01 -10.76 5.86
N PHE A 21 15.88 -9.73 5.02
CA PHE A 21 15.65 -9.91 3.57
C PHE A 21 16.68 -10.83 2.90
N ALA A 22 17.95 -10.75 3.31
CA ALA A 22 19.02 -11.59 2.78
C ALA A 22 18.80 -13.09 3.00
N ASP A 23 17.96 -13.46 3.97
CA ASP A 23 17.65 -14.85 4.33
C ASP A 23 16.31 -15.32 3.73
N THR A 24 15.66 -14.49 2.89
CA THR A 24 14.38 -14.80 2.25
C THR A 24 14.56 -15.36 0.84
N GLU A 25 13.76 -16.37 0.49
CA GLU A 25 13.68 -16.88 -0.88
C GLU A 25 12.69 -16.08 -1.74
N SER A 26 12.74 -16.30 -3.06
CA SER A 26 11.76 -15.72 -3.97
C SER A 26 10.32 -16.12 -3.59
N GLY A 27 9.41 -15.14 -3.56
CA GLY A 27 8.01 -15.35 -3.18
C GLY A 27 7.75 -15.52 -1.67
N TRP A 28 8.78 -15.38 -0.83
CA TRP A 28 8.64 -15.51 0.62
C TRP A 28 7.58 -14.56 1.19
N VAL A 29 7.61 -13.28 0.80
CA VAL A 29 6.65 -12.26 1.27
C VAL A 29 5.21 -12.67 0.95
N SER A 30 4.94 -13.07 -0.29
CA SER A 30 3.60 -13.44 -0.73
C SER A 30 3.08 -14.67 0.02
N LYS A 31 3.95 -15.64 0.35
CA LYS A 31 3.60 -16.79 1.22
C LYS A 31 3.24 -16.31 2.63
N GLN A 32 4.04 -15.43 3.23
CA GLN A 32 3.76 -14.90 4.58
C GLN A 32 2.46 -14.09 4.62
N LEU A 33 2.20 -13.27 3.60
CA LEU A 33 0.96 -12.51 3.50
C LEU A 33 -0.26 -13.44 3.41
N ALA A 34 -0.18 -14.55 2.66
CA ALA A 34 -1.28 -15.52 2.56
C ALA A 34 -1.66 -16.17 3.91
N GLU A 35 -0.72 -16.24 4.86
CA GLU A 35 -0.93 -16.81 6.20
C GLU A 35 -1.20 -15.73 7.28
N SER A 36 -1.18 -14.45 6.91
CA SER A 36 -1.27 -13.34 7.84
C SER A 36 -2.67 -12.74 7.90
N ALA A 37 -3.17 -12.42 9.10
CA ALA A 37 -4.40 -11.64 9.25
C ALA A 37 -4.19 -10.15 8.91
N SER A 38 -2.99 -9.63 9.15
CA SER A 38 -2.64 -8.23 8.93
C SER A 38 -1.17 -8.06 8.58
N ALA A 39 -0.87 -7.04 7.78
CA ALA A 39 0.50 -6.61 7.48
C ALA A 39 0.73 -5.17 7.97
N TRP A 40 1.82 -4.96 8.71
CA TRP A 40 2.26 -3.63 9.14
C TRP A 40 3.48 -3.22 8.32
N VAL A 41 3.33 -2.16 7.54
CA VAL A 41 4.30 -1.75 6.52
C VAL A 41 4.73 -0.31 6.79
N THR A 42 6.01 0.03 6.60
CA THR A 42 6.44 1.44 6.66
C THR A 42 5.79 2.24 5.54
N GLU A 43 5.33 3.45 5.83
CA GLU A 43 4.52 4.22 4.87
C GLU A 43 5.27 4.68 3.61
N ASP A 44 6.60 4.52 3.56
CA ASP A 44 7.43 4.76 2.38
C ASP A 44 7.57 3.56 1.44
N SER A 45 7.20 2.36 1.88
CA SER A 45 7.34 1.13 1.10
C SER A 45 6.10 0.86 0.26
N VAL A 46 5.89 1.69 -0.77
CA VAL A 46 4.67 1.62 -1.60
C VAL A 46 4.45 0.25 -2.23
N SER A 47 5.50 -0.42 -2.72
CA SER A 47 5.35 -1.76 -3.28
C SER A 47 4.76 -2.75 -2.27
N MET A 48 5.24 -2.72 -1.01
CA MET A 48 4.72 -3.60 0.05
C MET A 48 3.29 -3.25 0.45
N VAL A 49 2.92 -1.97 0.41
CA VAL A 49 1.52 -1.54 0.65
C VAL A 49 0.59 -2.17 -0.39
N TYR A 50 0.92 -2.05 -1.68
CA TYR A 50 0.11 -2.63 -2.75
C TYR A 50 0.14 -4.16 -2.77
N GLU A 51 1.27 -4.80 -2.47
CA GLU A 51 1.36 -6.26 -2.36
C GLU A 51 0.46 -6.78 -1.23
N SER A 52 0.47 -6.10 -0.08
CA SER A 52 -0.38 -6.46 1.07
C SER A 52 -1.87 -6.25 0.77
N LEU A 53 -2.24 -5.14 0.12
CA LEU A 53 -3.61 -4.91 -0.33
C LEU A 53 -4.07 -5.97 -1.33
N THR A 54 -3.21 -6.35 -2.27
CA THR A 54 -3.51 -7.39 -3.27
C THR A 54 -3.68 -8.77 -2.62
N ALA A 55 -2.95 -9.04 -1.52
CA ALA A 55 -3.11 -10.25 -0.72
C ALA A 55 -4.41 -10.27 0.13
N ASN A 56 -5.21 -9.19 0.11
CA ASN A 56 -6.45 -9.02 0.89
C ASN A 56 -6.25 -9.16 2.41
N VAL A 57 -5.07 -8.84 2.94
CA VAL A 57 -4.85 -8.75 4.39
C VAL A 57 -5.20 -7.37 4.90
N ALA A 58 -5.46 -7.22 6.21
CA ALA A 58 -5.64 -5.90 6.80
C ALA A 58 -4.30 -5.14 6.80
N VAL A 59 -4.26 -3.94 6.22
CA VAL A 59 -3.01 -3.20 6.03
C VAL A 59 -2.89 -2.03 7.01
N GLY A 60 -1.89 -2.13 7.89
CA GLY A 60 -1.47 -1.09 8.82
C GLY A 60 -0.23 -0.36 8.32
N LEU A 61 -0.13 0.95 8.57
CA LEU A 61 1.04 1.76 8.25
C LEU A 61 1.81 2.14 9.52
N LEU A 62 3.11 1.88 9.50
CA LEU A 62 4.07 2.42 10.47
C LEU A 62 4.50 3.82 10.01
N ASN A 63 4.15 4.82 10.80
CA ASN A 63 4.40 6.23 10.49
C ASN A 63 5.89 6.54 10.57
N LEU A 64 6.38 7.39 9.67
CA LEU A 64 7.77 7.86 9.66
C LEU A 64 7.80 9.40 9.70
N ASP A 65 8.63 9.97 10.57
CA ASP A 65 8.67 11.42 10.82
C ASP A 65 9.05 12.26 9.59
N THR A 66 9.77 11.67 8.63
CA THR A 66 10.33 12.39 7.48
C THR A 66 9.84 11.84 6.15
N MET A 67 8.59 12.15 5.81
CA MET A 67 8.04 11.89 4.47
C MET A 67 8.09 13.15 3.62
N ARG A 68 8.98 13.18 2.61
CA ARG A 68 8.97 14.26 1.60
C ARG A 68 7.69 14.18 0.78
N ASP A 69 7.06 15.33 0.50
CA ASP A 69 5.93 15.35 -0.41
C ASP A 69 6.38 14.90 -1.80
N SER A 70 5.75 13.84 -2.29
CA SER A 70 6.11 13.16 -3.52
C SER A 70 4.87 12.49 -4.10
N ARG A 71 4.96 11.97 -5.32
CA ARG A 71 3.86 11.20 -5.92
C ARG A 71 3.51 9.97 -5.06
N VAL A 72 4.53 9.35 -4.48
CA VAL A 72 4.48 8.18 -3.59
C VAL A 72 3.69 8.52 -2.33
N THR A 73 4.10 9.55 -1.60
CA THR A 73 3.43 9.93 -0.33
C THR A 73 2.00 10.43 -0.54
N ARG A 74 1.71 11.08 -1.68
CA ARG A 74 0.34 11.42 -2.07
C ARG A 74 -0.52 10.19 -2.37
N GLY A 75 0.05 9.17 -3.02
CA GLY A 75 -0.63 7.89 -3.23
C GLY A 75 -1.02 7.23 -1.91
N VAL A 76 -0.10 7.14 -0.96
CA VAL A 76 -0.36 6.56 0.38
C VAL A 76 -1.39 7.40 1.15
N LYS A 77 -1.32 8.74 1.11
CA LYS A 77 -2.35 9.61 1.71
C LYS A 77 -3.74 9.33 1.11
N SER A 78 -3.82 9.10 -0.20
CA SER A 78 -5.06 8.74 -0.87
C SER A 78 -5.62 7.41 -0.37
N LEU A 79 -4.78 6.37 -0.25
CA LEU A 79 -5.19 5.06 0.30
C LEU A 79 -5.74 5.19 1.73
N VAL A 80 -5.12 6.01 2.57
CA VAL A 80 -5.62 6.28 3.94
C VAL A 80 -6.97 7.00 3.90
N SER A 81 -7.13 8.02 3.05
CA SER A 81 -8.41 8.74 2.94
C SER A 81 -9.56 7.88 2.43
N GLN A 82 -9.26 6.87 1.62
CA GLN A 82 -10.22 5.89 1.11
C GLN A 82 -10.54 4.77 2.13
N GLY A 83 -9.88 4.76 3.29
CA GLY A 83 -10.04 3.70 4.29
C GLY A 83 -9.45 2.35 3.86
N LEU A 84 -8.57 2.32 2.84
CA LEU A 84 -7.96 1.09 2.35
C LEU A 84 -6.81 0.61 3.23
N VAL A 85 -6.15 1.55 3.92
CA VAL A 85 -5.04 1.28 4.85
C VAL A 85 -5.21 2.14 6.09
N THR A 86 -4.73 1.65 7.24
CA THR A 86 -4.89 2.34 8.53
C THR A 86 -3.53 2.73 9.11
N ARG A 87 -3.34 3.99 9.50
CA ARG A 87 -2.13 4.41 10.21
C ARG A 87 -2.13 3.92 11.65
N PHE A 88 -0.96 3.50 12.13
CA PHE A 88 -0.75 3.22 13.55
C PHE A 88 -1.00 4.49 14.37
N ASP A 89 -1.61 4.33 15.54
CA ASP A 89 -1.73 5.38 16.54
C ASP A 89 -1.60 4.78 17.95
N PHE A 90 -1.01 5.54 18.86
CA PHE A 90 -0.79 5.12 20.24
C PHE A 90 -2.09 5.06 21.07
N SER A 91 -3.18 5.68 20.61
CA SER A 91 -4.48 5.62 21.29
C SER A 91 -5.26 4.32 21.02
N GLY A 92 -4.78 3.46 20.13
CA GLY A 92 -5.42 2.19 19.76
C GLY A 92 -6.60 2.34 18.79
N MET A 93 -6.86 3.54 18.26
CA MET A 93 -7.98 3.80 17.34
C MET A 93 -7.88 3.00 16.04
N TYR A 94 -6.66 2.65 15.62
CA TYR A 94 -6.38 1.83 14.46
C TYR A 94 -7.10 0.48 14.52
N GLN A 95 -7.30 -0.09 15.72
CA GLN A 95 -7.92 -1.42 15.88
C GLN A 95 -9.34 -1.46 15.31
N ASN A 96 -10.07 -0.35 15.41
CA ASN A 96 -11.44 -0.24 14.90
C ASN A 96 -11.50 -0.04 13.38
N LYS A 97 -10.37 0.29 12.74
CA LYS A 97 -10.28 0.61 11.31
C LYS A 97 -9.46 -0.42 10.53
N LEU A 98 -8.69 -1.26 11.22
CA LEU A 98 -7.83 -2.26 10.63
C LEU A 98 -8.66 -3.46 10.19
N SER A 99 -9.14 -3.42 8.94
CA SER A 99 -9.90 -4.49 8.31
C SER A 99 -9.31 -4.84 6.93
N PRO A 100 -9.39 -6.10 6.49
CA PRO A 100 -9.00 -6.47 5.14
C PRO A 100 -9.92 -5.80 4.12
N VAL A 101 -9.34 -5.32 3.01
CA VAL A 101 -10.09 -4.80 1.88
C VAL A 101 -10.31 -5.93 0.90
N LEU A 102 -11.55 -6.42 0.81
CA LEU A 102 -11.89 -7.50 -0.12
C LEU A 102 -11.99 -6.99 -1.55
N GLY A 103 -11.41 -7.73 -2.49
CA GLY A 103 -11.55 -7.46 -3.93
C GLY A 103 -10.68 -6.30 -4.42
N PHE A 104 -9.64 -5.92 -3.66
CA PHE A 104 -8.66 -4.95 -4.14
C PHE A 104 -7.89 -5.54 -5.33
N THR A 105 -8.08 -4.97 -6.52
CA THR A 105 -7.38 -5.39 -7.74
C THR A 105 -6.83 -4.18 -8.50
N GLU A 106 -5.61 -3.79 -8.13
CA GLU A 106 -4.91 -2.70 -8.80
C GLU A 106 -4.61 -3.05 -10.27
N ALA A 107 -4.39 -4.32 -10.57
CA ALA A 107 -4.16 -4.80 -11.93
C ALA A 107 -5.36 -4.53 -12.85
N ASN A 108 -6.59 -4.82 -12.40
CA ASN A 108 -7.80 -4.51 -13.17
C ASN A 108 -8.01 -3.00 -13.32
N ARG A 109 -7.75 -2.22 -12.26
CA ARG A 109 -7.84 -0.75 -12.33
C ARG A 109 -6.86 -0.20 -13.37
N CYS A 110 -5.64 -0.71 -13.39
CA CYS A 110 -4.60 -0.32 -14.35
C CYS A 110 -4.96 -0.75 -15.78
N SER A 111 -5.45 -1.98 -15.98
CA SER A 111 -5.82 -2.46 -17.31
C SER A 111 -6.97 -1.65 -17.91
N ASN A 112 -8.02 -1.36 -17.13
CA ASN A 112 -9.13 -0.51 -17.57
C ASN A 112 -8.66 0.89 -17.95
N TRP A 113 -7.80 1.49 -17.14
CA TRP A 113 -7.25 2.83 -17.41
C TRP A 113 -6.46 2.87 -18.74
N ILE A 114 -5.69 1.82 -19.04
CA ILE A 114 -4.95 1.70 -20.30
C ILE A 114 -5.91 1.56 -21.48
N LEU A 115 -6.92 0.70 -21.37
CA LEU A 115 -7.93 0.50 -22.43
C LEU A 115 -8.68 1.79 -22.74
N GLU A 116 -9.09 2.53 -21.70
CA GLU A 116 -9.87 3.77 -21.83
C GLU A 116 -9.08 4.93 -22.43
N ARG A 117 -7.76 5.01 -22.22
CA ARG A 117 -6.98 6.22 -22.55
C ARG A 117 -5.95 6.02 -23.65
N TRP A 118 -5.40 4.81 -23.78
CA TRP A 118 -4.34 4.53 -24.75
C TRP A 118 -4.80 3.72 -25.95
N MET A 119 -5.79 2.85 -25.78
CA MET A 119 -6.25 1.98 -26.87
C MET A 119 -7.47 2.54 -27.63
N GLN A 120 -7.96 3.73 -27.27
CA GLN A 120 -9.01 4.40 -28.04
C GLN A 120 -8.48 4.93 -29.37
N PRO A 121 -9.16 4.70 -30.51
CA PRO A 121 -8.78 5.28 -31.80
C PRO A 121 -8.71 6.81 -31.72
N ARG A 122 -7.65 7.41 -32.29
CA ARG A 122 -7.39 8.87 -32.28
C ARG A 122 -8.57 9.75 -32.74
N ALA A 123 -9.55 9.19 -33.44
CA ALA A 123 -10.77 9.89 -33.87
C ALA A 123 -11.71 10.25 -32.70
N ALA A 124 -11.66 9.55 -31.56
CA ALA A 124 -12.53 9.81 -30.40
C ALA A 124 -11.92 10.79 -29.37
N GLN A 125 -10.65 11.20 -29.53
CA GLN A 125 -9.95 12.07 -28.57
C GLN A 125 -10.24 13.57 -28.75
N LYS A 126 -11.05 13.97 -29.75
CA LYS A 126 -11.33 15.39 -30.07
C LYS A 126 -12.56 16.02 -29.42
N HIS A 127 -13.30 15.36 -28.54
CA HIS A 127 -14.58 15.90 -28.02
C HIS A 127 -14.63 16.27 -26.53
N VAL A 128 -13.50 16.40 -25.84
CA VAL A 128 -13.50 16.87 -24.43
C VAL A 128 -12.85 18.25 -24.24
N CYS A 129 -12.48 18.93 -25.34
CA CYS A 129 -11.86 20.26 -25.29
C CYS A 129 -12.63 21.28 -26.14
N GLU A 130 -13.97 21.32 -26.03
CA GLU A 130 -14.80 22.37 -26.65
C GLU A 130 -16.21 22.38 -26.02
N SER A 131 -16.29 22.69 -24.73
CA SER A 131 -17.55 23.14 -24.09
C SER A 131 -17.35 24.04 -22.87
N GLN A 132 -16.22 24.75 -22.82
CA GLN A 132 -16.06 25.94 -21.99
C GLN A 132 -15.52 27.05 -22.88
N LEU A 133 -16.42 27.64 -23.68
CA LEU A 133 -16.35 28.99 -24.24
C LEU A 133 -17.61 29.15 -25.09
N GLU A 134 -18.74 29.43 -24.45
CA GLU A 134 -19.78 30.30 -25.00
C GLU A 134 -20.73 30.74 -23.87
N PHE A 135 -20.69 32.07 -23.64
CA PHE A 135 -21.43 32.93 -22.69
C PHE A 135 -20.96 32.96 -21.22
#